data_AF-A0A0S8CBZ4-F1
#
_entry.id   AF-A0A0S8CBZ4-F1
#
_cell.length_a   1.000
_cell.length_b   1.000
_cell.length_c   1.000
_cell.angle_alpha   90.00
_cell.angle_beta   90.00
_cell.angle_gamma   90.00
#
_symmetry.space_group_name_H-M   'P 1'
#
loop_
_entity.id
_entity.type
_entity.pdbx_description
1 polymer ?
#
loop_
_entity_poly.entity_id
_entity_poly.type
_entity_poly.pdbx_seq_one_letter_code
_entity_poly.pdbx_strand_id
1 'polypeptide(L)'
;MSRGSHILVGVLLAVMLLWACPLAARGATGEIYVVKVAGTINPGLAEYLIRSMEQASREEAGCLVIQLDTPGGLALSMRSIVMAMLS
;
A
#
# COMPACT_ATOMS: atom_id res chain seq x y z
N MET A 1 11.10 12.90 -53.37
CA MET A 1 10.42 11.77 -52.70
C MET A 1 10.76 11.60 -51.21
N SER A 2 11.79 12.27 -50.63
CA SER A 2 12.19 12.02 -49.22
C SER A 2 11.39 12.77 -48.14
N ARG A 3 10.80 13.94 -48.46
CA ARG A 3 10.07 14.78 -47.49
C ARG A 3 8.86 14.08 -46.84
N GLY A 4 8.12 13.27 -47.59
CA GLY A 4 6.96 12.54 -47.07
C GLY A 4 7.31 11.38 -46.14
N SER A 5 8.49 10.77 -46.32
CA SER A 5 8.96 9.66 -45.49
C SER A 5 9.31 10.13 -44.06
N HIS A 6 9.92 11.31 -43.93
CA HIS A 6 10.24 11.87 -42.61
C HIS A 6 9.00 12.23 -41.79
N ILE A 7 7.93 12.69 -42.45
CA ILE A 7 6.65 13.00 -41.79
C ILE A 7 6.00 11.71 -41.28
N LEU A 8 5.97 10.65 -42.10
CA LEU A 8 5.42 9.35 -41.70
C LEU A 8 6.19 8.74 -40.53
N VAL A 9 7.53 8.78 -40.57
CA VAL A 9 8.38 8.29 -39.48
C VAL A 9 8.16 9.09 -38.19
N GLY A 10 8.03 10.42 -38.29
CA GLY A 10 7.74 11.27 -37.14
C GLY A 10 6.39 10.95 -36.48
N VAL A 11 5.34 10.71 -37.28
CA VAL A 11 4.03 10.31 -36.78
C VAL A 11 4.08 8.93 -36.12
N LEU A 12 4.78 7.97 -36.73
CA LEU A 12 4.91 6.61 -36.19
C LEU A 12 5.67 6.60 -34.86
N LEU A 13 6.73 7.40 -34.75
CA LEU A 13 7.47 7.62 -33.50
C LEU A 13 6.60 8.28 -32.42
N ALA A 14 5.83 9.31 -32.77
CA ALA A 14 4.94 9.98 -31.82
C ALA A 14 3.85 9.03 -31.29
N VAL A 15 3.25 8.19 -32.15
CA VAL A 15 2.28 7.17 -31.75
C VAL A 15 2.91 6.12 -30.83
N MET A 16 4.14 5.68 -31.15
CA MET A 16 4.88 4.74 -30.31
C MET A 16 5.24 5.34 -28.94
N LEU A 17 5.60 6.63 -28.89
CA LEU A 17 5.85 7.38 -27.65
C LEU A 17 4.59 7.60 -26.81
N LEU A 18 3.43 7.82 -27.45
CA LEU A 18 2.13 7.92 -26.77
C LEU A 18 1.70 6.59 -26.15
N TRP A 19 2.00 5.46 -26.78
CA TRP A 19 1.80 4.12 -26.20
C TRP A 19 2.77 3.80 -25.07
N ALA A 20 3.98 4.35 -25.12
CA ALA A 20 5.00 4.15 -24.09
C ALA A 20 4.80 5.06 -22.86
N CYS A 21 3.86 6.01 -22.89
CA CYS A 21 3.60 6.90 -21.75
C CYS A 21 2.89 6.09 -20.66
N PRO A 22 3.56 5.73 -19.55
CA PRO A 22 2.85 5.19 -18.42
C PRO A 22 2.11 6.38 -17.83
N LEU A 23 0.80 6.46 -18.08
CA LEU A 23 -0.11 7.33 -17.36
C LEU A 23 -0.28 6.80 -15.92
N ALA A 24 0.83 6.57 -15.22
CA ALA A 24 0.87 6.12 -13.86
C ALA A 24 0.89 7.35 -12.95
N ALA A 25 -0.17 8.17 -13.03
CA ALA A 25 -0.57 8.93 -11.87
C ALA A 25 -1.14 7.94 -10.86
N ARG A 26 -0.25 7.18 -10.20
CA ARG A 26 -0.58 6.39 -9.01
C ARG A 26 -0.80 7.39 -7.86
N GLY A 27 -1.95 8.08 -7.90
CA GLY A 27 -2.48 8.69 -6.69
C GLY A 27 -2.70 7.58 -5.66
N ALA A 28 -2.50 7.86 -4.38
CA ALA A 28 -2.81 6.91 -3.32
C ALA A 28 -4.33 6.69 -3.28
N THR A 29 -4.82 5.73 -4.08
CA THR A 29 -6.25 5.35 -4.18
C THR A 29 -6.61 4.20 -3.25
N GLY A 30 -5.66 3.68 -2.48
CA GLY A 30 -5.92 2.59 -1.55
C GLY A 30 -6.84 3.06 -0.42
N GLU A 31 -7.83 2.24 -0.08
CA GLU A 31 -8.74 2.52 1.04
C GLU A 31 -7.96 2.63 2.36
N ILE A 32 -8.48 3.43 3.28
CA ILE A 32 -7.92 3.56 4.64
C ILE A 32 -8.67 2.60 5.55
N TYR A 33 -7.93 1.63 6.09
CA TYR A 33 -8.47 0.65 7.02
C TYR A 33 -8.33 1.20 8.43
N VAL A 34 -9.36 1.01 9.25
CA VAL A 34 -9.34 1.43 10.66
C VAL A 34 -9.65 0.24 11.55
N VAL A 35 -8.72 -0.09 12.44
CA VAL A 35 -8.89 -1.12 13.46
C VAL A 35 -8.93 -0.46 14.82
N LYS A 36 -9.95 -0.80 15.62
CA LYS A 36 -10.12 -0.29 16.98
C LYS A 36 -9.80 -1.38 17.98
N VAL A 37 -8.96 -1.04 18.95
CA VAL A 37 -8.49 -1.95 19.98
C VAL A 37 -8.63 -1.29 21.33
N ALA A 38 -9.29 -1.99 22.25
CA ALA A 38 -9.45 -1.58 23.63
C ALA A 38 -9.04 -2.72 24.58
N GLY A 39 -8.35 -2.38 25.67
CA GLY A 39 -7.94 -3.33 26.71
C GLY A 39 -6.47 -3.76 26.63
N THR A 40 -6.12 -4.80 27.39
CA THR A 40 -4.72 -5.23 27.60
C THR A 40 -4.09 -5.85 26.35
N ILE A 41 -2.82 -5.53 26.09
CA ILE A 41 -2.02 -6.17 25.06
C ILE A 41 -1.69 -7.63 25.44
N ASN A 42 -2.33 -8.58 24.74
CA ASN A 42 -2.17 -10.02 24.94
C ASN A 42 -1.86 -10.73 23.59
N PRO A 43 -1.49 -12.03 23.59
CA PRO A 43 -1.11 -12.74 22.37
C PRO A 43 -2.22 -12.80 21.32
N GLY A 44 -3.48 -12.98 21.73
CA GLY A 44 -4.61 -13.05 20.80
C GLY A 44 -4.86 -11.71 20.09
N LEU A 45 -4.72 -10.61 20.82
CA LEU A 45 -4.80 -9.27 20.24
C LEU A 45 -3.64 -8.98 19.29
N ALA A 46 -2.42 -9.40 19.65
CA ALA A 46 -1.26 -9.27 18.78
C ALA A 46 -1.49 -10.00 17.46
N GLU A 47 -2.00 -11.23 17.51
CA GLU A 47 -2.28 -12.01 16.31
C GLU A 47 -3.42 -11.43 15.47
N TYR A 48 -4.44 -10.84 16.11
CA TYR A 48 -5.48 -10.09 15.41
C TYR A 48 -4.90 -8.89 14.64
N LEU A 49 -4.06 -8.07 15.29
CA LEU A 49 -3.42 -6.93 14.63
C LEU A 49 -2.51 -7.35 13.48
N ILE A 50 -1.74 -8.43 13.65
CA ILE A 50 -0.90 -8.99 12.58
C ILE A 50 -1.75 -9.40 11.38
N ARG A 51 -2.85 -10.13 11.59
CA ARG A 51 -3.77 -10.48 10.51
C ARG A 51 -4.40 -9.26 9.83
N SER A 52 -4.70 -8.20 10.58
CA SER A 52 -5.20 -6.94 10.02
C SER A 52 -4.15 -6.24 9.16
N MET A 53 -2.88 -6.24 9.57
CA MET A 53 -1.77 -5.71 8.78
C MET A 53 -1.60 -6.48 7.46
N GLU A 54 -1.60 -7.81 7.53
CA GLU A 54 -1.53 -8.66 6.34
C GLU A 54 -2.72 -8.44 5.40
N GLN A 55 -3.94 -8.29 5.94
CA GLN A 55 -5.13 -8.03 5.16
C GLN A 55 -5.03 -6.69 4.42
N ALA A 56 -4.68 -5.62 5.13
CA ALA A 56 -4.48 -4.30 4.53
C ALA A 56 -3.41 -4.32 3.43
N SER A 57 -2.33 -5.08 3.63
CA SER A 57 -1.30 -5.27 2.59
C SER A 57 -1.81 -6.06 1.39
N ARG A 58 -2.58 -7.14 1.60
CA ARG A 58 -3.16 -7.95 0.52
C ARG A 58 -4.16 -7.16 -0.32
N GLU A 59 -4.88 -6.24 0.29
CA GLU A 59 -5.90 -5.41 -0.36
C GLU A 59 -5.33 -4.10 -0.92
N GLU A 60 -3.99 -3.93 -0.91
CA GLU A 60 -3.31 -2.72 -1.38
C GLU A 60 -3.88 -1.44 -0.74
N ALA A 61 -4.22 -1.52 0.55
CA ALA A 61 -4.73 -0.40 1.32
C ALA A 61 -3.74 0.77 1.31
N GLY A 62 -4.26 2.00 1.30
CA GLY A 62 -3.44 3.20 1.35
C GLY A 62 -2.78 3.39 2.71
N CYS A 63 -3.47 2.97 3.78
CA CYS A 63 -2.98 3.00 5.15
C CYS A 63 -3.84 2.09 6.05
N LEU A 64 -3.23 1.54 7.10
CA LEU A 64 -3.93 0.97 8.24
C LEU A 64 -3.76 1.89 9.46
N VAL A 65 -4.86 2.42 9.97
CA VAL A 65 -4.92 3.19 11.21
C VAL A 65 -5.34 2.26 12.35
N ILE A 66 -4.52 2.18 13.39
CA ILE A 66 -4.80 1.40 14.59
C ILE A 66 -5.12 2.37 15.73
N GLN A 67 -6.39 2.40 16.17
CA GLN A 67 -6.83 3.17 17.33
C GLN A 67 -6.64 2.32 18.59
N LEU A 68 -5.71 2.73 19.45
CA LEU A 68 -5.31 2.00 20.65
C LEU A 68 -5.83 2.70 21.91
N ASP A 69 -6.63 1.99 22.71
CA ASP A 69 -6.98 2.34 24.08
C ASP A 69 -6.53 1.20 25.01
N THR A 70 -5.29 1.27 25.50
CA THR A 70 -4.69 0.15 26.23
C THR A 70 -3.96 0.66 27.47
N PRO A 71 -4.10 -0.02 28.63
CA PRO A 71 -3.28 0.26 29.81
C PRO A 71 -1.85 -0.30 29.70
N GLY A 72 -1.52 -0.97 28.59
CA GLY A 72 -0.30 -1.76 28.40
C GLY A 72 -0.58 -3.26 28.36
N GLY A 73 0.44 -4.09 28.62
CA GLY A 73 0.31 -5.54 28.62
C GLY A 73 1.64 -6.28 28.46
N LEU A 74 1.60 -7.42 27.79
CA LEU A 74 2.76 -8.29 27.64
C LEU A 74 3.78 -7.71 26.66
N ALA A 75 5.01 -7.52 27.15
CA ALA A 75 6.11 -6.97 26.35
C ALA A 75 6.42 -7.82 25.12
N LEU A 76 6.31 -9.15 25.22
CA LEU A 76 6.49 -10.06 24.08
C LEU A 76 5.42 -9.83 22.99
N SER A 77 4.16 -9.66 23.38
CA SER A 77 3.07 -9.35 22.45
C SER A 77 3.28 -8.00 21.76
N MET A 78 3.68 -6.97 22.53
CA MET A 78 4.02 -5.67 21.96
C MET A 78 5.20 -5.75 21.00
N ARG A 79 6.25 -6.51 21.34
CA ARG A 79 7.40 -6.74 20.46
C ARG A 79 6.98 -7.41 19.16
N SER A 80 6.10 -8.40 19.21
CA SER A 80 5.58 -9.05 17.99
C SER A 80 4.83 -8.06 17.09
N ILE A 81 3.98 -7.20 17.67
CA ILE A 81 3.24 -6.16 16.93
C ILE A 81 4.22 -5.21 16.24
N VAL A 82 5.20 -4.67 16.97
CA VAL A 82 6.19 -3.73 16.42
C VAL A 82 7.03 -4.37 15.32
N MET A 83 7.46 -5.63 15.49
CA MET A 83 8.23 -6.32 14.46
C MET A 83 7.42 -6.51 13.17
N ALA A 84 6.13 -6.85 13.28
CA ALA A 84 5.25 -6.98 12.13
C ALA A 84 4.93 -5.64 11.43
N MET A 85 5.03 -4.51 12.14
CA MET A 85 4.91 -3.17 11.53
C MET A 85 6.17 -2.77 10.74
N LEU A 86 7.34 -3.32 11.10
CA LEU A 86 8.64 -2.96 10.53
C LEU A 86 9.13 -3.95 9.47
N SER A 87 8.45 -5.10 9.32
CA SER A 87 8.74 -6.14 8.33
C SER A 87 7.97 -5.91 7.04
#